data_AF-A0A9D7BEA0-F1
#
_entry.id   AF-A0A9D7BEA0-F1
#
_cell.length_a   1.000
_cell.length_b   1.000
_cell.length_c   1.000
_cell.angle_alpha   90.00
_cell.angle_beta   90.00
_cell.angle_gamma   90.00
#
_symmetry.space_group_name_H-M   'P 1'
#
loop_
_entity.id
_entity.type
_entity.pdbx_description
1 polymer ?
#
loop_
_entity_poly.entity_id
_entity_poly.type
_entity_poly.pdbx_seq_one_letter_code
_entity_poly.pdbx_strand_id
1 'polypeptide(L)'
;MTRTSGIVCAFLLPILALGQGGDQQVRAQADQLFQEQRFAEAMPLYSQLVSLAPSDRTLNYRFGACLLHGSADKEQAIGHLKFATDAPTTEPLAWYWLGRAYHPQLPLQGRPDSLPALPGHRR
;
A
#
# COMPACT_ATOMS: atom_id res chain seq x y z
N MET A 1 -6.34 61.85 22.07
CA MET A 1 -5.11 61.07 21.75
C MET A 1 -5.52 59.87 20.90
N THR A 2 -5.52 60.02 19.58
CA THR A 2 -5.86 58.96 18.62
C THR A 2 -4.58 58.26 18.17
N ARG A 3 -4.40 56.99 18.56
CA ARG A 3 -3.33 56.12 18.03
C ARG A 3 -3.95 55.02 17.20
N THR A 4 -4.14 55.32 15.92
CA THR A 4 -4.24 54.32 14.85
C THR A 4 -2.85 53.75 14.59
N SER A 5 -2.64 52.48 14.91
CA SER A 5 -1.62 51.61 14.29
C SER A 5 -1.66 50.25 14.96
N GLY A 6 -2.50 49.38 14.43
CA GLY A 6 -2.48 47.95 14.71
C GLY A 6 -2.64 47.26 13.36
N ILE A 7 -1.51 46.85 12.82
CA ILE A 7 -1.30 46.23 11.52
C ILE A 7 -2.39 45.17 11.28
N VAL A 8 -3.05 45.31 10.12
CA VAL A 8 -3.91 44.29 9.51
C VAL A 8 -3.12 42.98 9.51
N CYS A 9 -3.46 42.05 10.40
CA CYS A 9 -2.99 40.68 10.34
C CYS A 9 -3.46 40.11 9.00
N ALA A 10 -2.56 40.12 8.03
CA ALA A 10 -2.73 39.52 6.74
C ALA A 10 -2.99 38.01 6.96
N PHE A 11 -4.27 37.63 6.90
CA PHE A 11 -4.69 36.26 6.59
C PHE A 11 -4.28 35.98 5.14
N LEU A 12 -2.99 35.77 4.92
CA LEU A 12 -2.47 35.15 3.71
C LEU A 12 -2.16 33.69 4.05
N LEU A 13 -3.21 32.88 4.15
CA LEU A 13 -3.12 31.44 3.91
C LEU A 13 -3.35 31.25 2.40
N PRO A 14 -2.30 31.09 1.59
CA PRO A 14 -2.48 30.81 0.18
C PRO A 14 -3.00 29.37 0.04
N ILE A 15 -4.30 29.27 -0.22
CA ILE A 15 -4.96 28.34 -1.14
C ILE A 15 -4.21 27.00 -1.34
N LEU A 16 -4.42 26.04 -0.44
CA LEU A 16 -4.11 24.62 -0.64
C LEU A 16 -5.28 23.85 -1.30
N ALA A 17 -6.06 24.52 -2.15
CA ALA A 17 -7.28 23.95 -2.74
C ALA A 17 -7.09 23.36 -4.15
N LEU A 18 -5.90 23.49 -4.76
CA LEU A 18 -5.67 23.07 -6.16
C LEU A 18 -5.28 21.59 -6.34
N GLY A 19 -4.95 20.86 -5.27
CA GLY A 19 -4.53 19.45 -5.35
C GLY A 19 -5.65 18.41 -5.17
N GLN A 20 -6.73 18.78 -4.47
CA GLN A 20 -7.73 17.83 -3.98
C GLN A 20 -8.49 17.08 -5.10
N GLY A 21 -8.70 17.72 -6.26
CA GLY A 21 -9.43 17.11 -7.39
C GLY A 21 -8.62 16.09 -8.17
N GLY A 22 -7.33 16.37 -8.42
CA GLY A 22 -6.44 15.47 -9.14
C GLY A 22 -6.15 14.20 -8.34
N ASP A 23 -5.87 14.36 -7.05
CA ASP A 23 -5.55 13.25 -6.15
C ASP A 23 -6.73 12.28 -6.00
N GLN A 24 -7.96 12.80 -5.96
CA GLN A 24 -9.16 11.97 -5.87
C GLN A 24 -9.40 11.15 -7.15
N GLN A 25 -9.13 11.72 -8.32
CA GLN A 25 -9.23 10.98 -9.58
C GLN A 25 -8.14 9.90 -9.70
N VAL A 26 -6.91 10.22 -9.31
CA VAL A 26 -5.79 9.25 -9.24
C VAL A 26 -6.12 8.12 -8.26
N ARG A 27 -6.71 8.44 -7.10
CA ARG A 27 -7.16 7.44 -6.13
C ARG A 27 -8.23 6.53 -6.69
N ALA A 28 -9.26 7.07 -7.33
CA ALA A 28 -10.30 6.26 -7.95
C ALA A 28 -9.75 5.29 -9.01
N GLN A 29 -8.80 5.76 -9.83
CA GLN A 29 -8.14 4.92 -10.83
C GLN A 29 -7.27 3.82 -10.17
N ALA A 30 -6.47 4.18 -9.17
CA ALA A 30 -5.65 3.22 -8.41
C ALA A 30 -6.51 2.16 -7.72
N ASP A 31 -7.64 2.57 -7.15
CA ASP A 31 -8.62 1.68 -6.52
C ASP A 31 -9.24 0.73 -7.54
N GLN A 32 -9.66 1.22 -8.71
CA GLN A 32 -10.19 0.37 -9.76
C GLN A 32 -9.16 -0.68 -10.22
N LEU A 33 -7.92 -0.27 -10.52
CA LEU A 33 -6.85 -1.18 -10.91
C LEU A 33 -6.56 -2.22 -9.82
N PHE A 34 -6.61 -1.83 -8.55
CA PHE A 34 -6.45 -2.74 -7.41
C PHE A 34 -7.55 -3.79 -7.36
N GLN A 35 -8.82 -3.39 -7.55
CA GLN A 35 -9.95 -4.33 -7.59
C GLN A 35 -9.87 -5.28 -8.80
N GLU A 36 -9.37 -4.79 -9.93
CA GLU A 36 -9.08 -5.60 -11.12
C GLU A 36 -7.82 -6.49 -10.95
N GLN A 37 -7.16 -6.47 -9.78
CA GLN A 37 -5.91 -7.18 -9.49
C GLN A 37 -4.74 -6.80 -10.41
N ARG A 38 -4.82 -5.64 -11.07
CA ARG A 38 -3.77 -5.07 -11.93
C ARG A 38 -2.75 -4.32 -11.08
N PHE A 39 -2.13 -5.05 -10.15
CA PHE A 39 -1.25 -4.49 -9.11
C PHE A 39 -0.04 -3.73 -9.67
N ALA A 40 0.54 -4.23 -10.77
CA ALA A 40 1.68 -3.57 -11.42
C ALA A 40 1.32 -2.17 -11.94
N GLU A 41 0.10 -1.98 -12.44
CA GLU A 41 -0.39 -0.70 -12.95
C GLU A 41 -0.88 0.22 -11.82
N ALA A 42 -1.45 -0.36 -10.75
CA ALA A 42 -1.89 0.38 -9.58
C ALA A 42 -0.70 0.91 -8.74
N MET A 43 0.41 0.18 -8.71
CA MET A 43 1.59 0.49 -7.90
C MET A 43 2.13 1.93 -8.06
N PRO A 44 2.39 2.46 -9.27
CA PRO A 44 2.88 3.84 -9.42
C PRO A 44 1.87 4.88 -8.93
N LEU A 45 0.56 4.64 -9.08
CA LEU A 45 -0.47 5.56 -8.61
C LEU A 45 -0.54 5.58 -7.08
N TYR A 46 -0.50 4.40 -6.44
CA TYR A 46 -0.43 4.34 -4.98
C TYR A 46 0.86 4.93 -4.42
N SER A 47 2.00 4.75 -5.10
CA SER A 47 3.27 5.37 -4.71
C SER A 47 3.17 6.90 -4.68
N GLN A 48 2.55 7.48 -5.70
CA GLN A 48 2.26 8.91 -5.75
C GLN A 48 1.34 9.33 -4.59
N LEU A 49 0.24 8.62 -4.37
CA LEU A 49 -0.74 8.94 -3.33
C LEU A 49 -0.15 8.82 -1.91
N VAL A 50 0.67 7.80 -1.64
CA VAL A 50 1.38 7.65 -0.36
C VAL A 50 2.40 8.77 -0.16
N SER A 51 3.04 9.26 -1.21
CA SER A 51 3.96 10.40 -1.12
C SER A 51 3.23 11.70 -0.72
N LEU A 52 1.97 11.86 -1.12
CA LEU A 52 1.12 13.01 -0.80
C LEU A 52 0.47 12.88 0.58
N ALA A 53 0.06 11.67 0.97
CA ALA A 53 -0.61 11.38 2.22
C ALA A 53 0.03 10.17 2.93
N PRO A 54 1.27 10.31 3.45
CA PRO A 54 2.03 9.18 4.00
C PRO A 54 1.41 8.57 5.26
N SER A 55 0.54 9.31 5.95
CA SER A 55 -0.18 8.84 7.13
C SER A 55 -1.48 8.08 6.82
N ASP A 56 -1.95 8.09 5.56
CA ASP A 56 -3.16 7.37 5.17
C ASP A 56 -2.87 5.86 5.15
N ARG A 57 -3.41 5.15 6.15
CA ARG A 57 -3.17 3.72 6.34
C ARG A 57 -3.80 2.87 5.23
N THR A 58 -4.90 3.33 4.62
CA THR A 58 -5.53 2.66 3.48
C THR A 58 -4.63 2.71 2.26
N LEU A 59 -4.06 3.88 1.95
CA LEU A 59 -3.10 4.02 0.86
C LEU A 59 -1.85 3.16 1.12
N ASN A 60 -1.36 3.14 2.35
CA ASN A 60 -0.19 2.33 2.71
C ASN A 60 -0.43 0.82 2.54
N TYR A 61 -1.56 0.24 2.98
CA TYR A 61 -1.75 -1.20 2.78
C TYR A 61 -1.95 -1.55 1.30
N ARG A 62 -2.68 -0.71 0.54
CA ARG A 62 -2.91 -0.97 -0.89
C ARG A 62 -1.62 -0.86 -1.68
N PHE A 63 -0.78 0.11 -1.34
CA PHE A 63 0.56 0.22 -1.89
C PHE A 63 1.42 -1.01 -1.53
N GLY A 64 1.46 -1.40 -0.25
CA GLY A 64 2.18 -2.58 0.20
C GLY A 64 1.71 -3.88 -0.48
N ALA A 65 0.41 -4.05 -0.67
CA ALA A 65 -0.16 -5.16 -1.43
C ALA A 65 0.24 -5.12 -2.91
N CYS A 66 0.31 -3.93 -3.53
CA CYS A 66 0.82 -3.80 -4.90
C CYS A 66 2.30 -4.20 -4.99
N LEU A 67 3.13 -3.80 -4.03
CA LEU A 67 4.54 -4.17 -3.97
C LEU A 67 4.73 -5.70 -3.92
N LEU A 68 3.90 -6.43 -3.15
CA LEU A 68 3.96 -7.90 -3.11
C LEU A 68 3.77 -8.58 -4.47
N HIS A 69 3.08 -7.93 -5.40
CA HIS A 69 2.76 -8.46 -6.72
C HIS A 69 3.58 -7.84 -7.85
N GLY A 70 4.07 -6.61 -7.66
CA GLY A 70 4.71 -5.80 -8.69
C GLY A 70 6.19 -5.51 -8.48
N SER A 71 6.77 -5.80 -7.30
CA SER A 71 8.18 -5.54 -7.01
C SER A 71 8.89 -6.76 -6.41
N ALA A 72 10.23 -6.76 -6.50
CA ALA A 72 11.08 -7.75 -5.84
C ALA A 72 11.39 -7.39 -4.37
N ASP A 73 10.97 -6.20 -3.91
CA ASP A 73 11.33 -5.66 -2.60
C ASP A 73 10.22 -5.97 -1.58
N LYS A 74 10.32 -7.18 -1.03
CA LYS A 74 9.38 -7.73 -0.05
C LYS A 74 9.44 -6.97 1.27
N GLU A 75 10.64 -6.53 1.67
CA GLU A 75 10.89 -5.79 2.88
C GLU A 75 10.14 -4.45 2.87
N GLN A 76 10.17 -3.74 1.75
CA GLN A 76 9.40 -2.50 1.57
C GLN A 76 7.89 -2.76 1.70
N ALA A 77 7.38 -3.80 1.05
CA ALA A 77 5.96 -4.18 1.14
C ALA A 77 5.53 -4.45 2.59
N ILE A 78 6.33 -5.22 3.33
CA ILE A 78 6.10 -5.51 4.76
C ILE A 78 6.11 -4.22 5.58
N GLY A 79 7.03 -3.29 5.32
CA GLY A 79 7.11 -2.01 6.02
C GLY A 79 5.80 -1.21 5.93
N HIS A 80 5.27 -1.03 4.71
CA HIS A 80 4.01 -0.33 4.50
C HIS A 80 2.80 -1.07 5.11
N LEU A 81 2.77 -2.40 5.00
CA LEU A 81 1.69 -3.21 5.57
C LEU A 81 1.70 -3.18 7.11
N LYS A 82 2.87 -3.27 7.74
CA LYS A 82 3.01 -3.12 9.19
C LYS A 82 2.51 -1.77 9.65
N PHE A 83 2.93 -0.69 8.97
CA PHE A 83 2.42 0.64 9.26
C PHE A 83 0.89 0.67 9.15
N ALA A 84 0.31 0.15 8.07
CA ALA A 84 -1.13 0.18 7.92
C ALA A 84 -1.90 -0.58 9.01
N THR A 85 -1.31 -1.64 9.56
CA THR A 85 -1.90 -2.48 10.61
C THR A 85 -1.70 -2.00 12.05
N ASP A 86 -0.89 -0.96 12.25
CA ASP A 86 -0.52 -0.44 13.57
C ASP A 86 -1.58 0.54 14.15
N ALA A 87 -2.86 0.31 13.86
CA ALA A 87 -3.97 1.11 14.38
C ALA A 87 -5.21 0.25 14.70
N PRO A 88 -6.02 0.62 15.71
CA PRO A 88 -7.27 -0.09 16.01
C PRO A 88 -8.30 -0.03 14.87
N THR A 89 -8.26 1.04 14.07
CA THR A 89 -9.17 1.27 12.94
C THR A 89 -8.68 0.63 11.64
N THR A 90 -7.74 -0.31 11.72
CA THR A 90 -7.17 -1.01 10.57
C THR A 90 -8.25 -1.77 9.81
N GLU A 91 -8.27 -1.62 8.48
CA GLU A 91 -9.12 -2.42 7.62
C GLU A 91 -8.71 -3.90 7.68
N PRO A 92 -9.62 -4.86 7.90
CA PRO A 92 -9.27 -6.28 8.01
C PRO A 92 -8.43 -6.82 6.83
N LEU A 93 -8.65 -6.26 5.64
CA LEU A 93 -7.89 -6.62 4.43
C LEU A 93 -6.39 -6.29 4.54
N ALA A 94 -6.01 -5.27 5.31
CA ALA A 94 -4.59 -4.94 5.55
C ALA A 94 -3.87 -6.08 6.29
N TRP A 95 -4.52 -6.70 7.28
CA TRP A 95 -3.98 -7.86 7.99
C TRP A 95 -3.87 -9.09 7.08
N TYR A 96 -4.84 -9.29 6.18
CA TYR A 96 -4.77 -10.35 5.17
C TYR A 96 -3.52 -10.18 4.29
N TRP A 97 -3.26 -8.97 3.79
CA TRP A 97 -2.08 -8.69 2.96
C TRP A 97 -0.76 -8.79 3.73
N LEU A 98 -0.73 -8.37 5.00
CA LEU A 98 0.45 -8.57 5.86
C LEU A 98 0.73 -10.06 6.10
N GLY A 99 -0.30 -10.87 6.33
CA GLY A 99 -0.17 -12.32 6.44
C GLY A 99 0.40 -12.95 5.16
N ARG A 100 -0.11 -12.54 3.99
CA ARG A 100 0.41 -12.93 2.67
C ARG A 100 1.87 -12.51 2.47
N ALA A 101 2.27 -11.35 2.98
CA ALA A 101 3.65 -10.88 2.92
C ALA A 101 4.59 -11.78 3.75
N TYR A 102 4.19 -12.20 4.95
CA TYR A 102 5.00 -13.10 5.77
C TYR A 102 5.02 -14.54 5.25
N HIS A 103 3.93 -15.00 4.65
CA HIS A 103 3.79 -16.33 4.08
C HIS A 103 3.58 -16.26 2.57
N PRO A 104 4.61 -15.87 1.79
CA PRO A 104 4.52 -15.98 0.35
C PRO A 104 4.27 -17.45 0.02
N GLN A 105 3.24 -17.72 -0.81
CA GLN A 105 3.03 -19.06 -1.32
C GLN A 105 4.33 -19.48 -2.01
N LEU A 106 4.97 -20.52 -1.46
CA LEU A 106 6.08 -21.19 -2.11
C LEU A 106 5.61 -21.47 -3.54
N PRO A 107 6.29 -20.98 -4.59
CA PRO A 107 5.96 -21.38 -5.94
C PRO A 107 5.99 -22.90 -5.94
N LEU A 108 4.95 -23.56 -6.43
CA LEU A 108 4.96 -25.01 -6.69
C LEU A 108 5.93 -25.34 -7.85
N GLN A 109 7.06 -24.66 -7.96
CA GLN A 109 8.16 -25.02 -8.84
C GLN A 109 8.93 -26.14 -8.15
N GLY A 110 8.54 -27.36 -8.48
CA GLY A 110 9.27 -28.57 -8.13
C GLY A 110 8.62 -29.42 -7.04
N ARG A 111 7.34 -29.79 -7.19
CA ARG A 111 6.96 -31.11 -6.71
C ARG A 111 7.58 -32.08 -7.74
N PRO A 112 8.65 -32.82 -7.41
CA PRO A 112 9.09 -33.88 -8.31
C PRO A 112 7.94 -34.88 -8.38
N ASP A 113 7.29 -34.98 -9.53
CA ASP A 113 6.46 -36.13 -9.90
C ASP A 113 7.32 -37.41 -10.07
N SER A 114 8.46 -37.47 -9.39
CA SER A 114 9.38 -38.58 -9.26
C SER A 114 9.78 -38.70 -7.79
N LEU A 115 8.83 -39.10 -6.94
CA LEU A 115 9.22 -39.90 -5.77
C LEU A 115 9.82 -41.20 -6.34
N PRO A 116 11.13 -41.48 -6.23
CA PRO A 116 11.58 -42.83 -6.47
C PRO A 116 10.83 -43.72 -5.48
N ALA A 117 10.20 -44.78 -6.00
CA ALA A 117 9.58 -45.81 -5.18
C ALA A 117 10.55 -46.17 -4.04
N LEU A 118 10.12 -45.95 -2.80
CA LEU A 118 10.88 -46.37 -1.63
C LEU A 118 11.20 -47.86 -1.81
N PRO A 119 12.48 -48.29 -1.78
CA PRO A 119 12.79 -49.70 -1.89
C PRO A 119 12.07 -50.38 -0.73
N GLY A 120 11.10 -51.22 -1.11
CA GLY A 120 10.31 -51.97 -0.15
C GLY A 120 11.23 -52.69 0.81
N HIS A 121 10.95 -52.55 2.11
CA HIS A 121 11.49 -53.45 3.12
C HIS A 121 11.11 -54.88 2.72
N ARG A 122 12.02 -55.57 2.03
CA ARG A 122 12.02 -57.03 2.06
C ARG A 122 12.51 -57.42 3.45
N ARG A 123 11.64 -58.18 4.11
CA ARG A 123 11.92 -58.88 5.36
C ARG A 123 13.15 -59.78 5.21
#